data_AF-A0A9N9ELX5-F1
#
_entry.id   AF-A0A9N9ELX5-F1
#
_cell.length_a   1.000
_cell.length_b   1.000
_cell.length_c   1.000
_cell.angle_alpha   90.00
_cell.angle_beta   90.00
_cell.angle_gamma   90.00
#
_symmetry.space_group_name_H-M   'P 1'
#
loop_
_entity.id
_entity.type
_entity.pdbx_description
1 polymer ?
#
loop_
_entity_poly.entity_id
_entity_poly.type
_entity_poly.pdbx_seq_one_letter_code
_entity_poly.pdbx_strand_id
1 'polypeptide(L)'
;MYSPRLGLGIPFRSSLNVSSKVQGQVIGIDLGTTNSCVAIMEGKTPRVIENAEGGRTTPSVVAFTKEGELLVGLPAKRQAVVNPENTFFATKRLIGRKFKDQEVQRDITHVPYKIIEHSNSDAWLESRGKKYSPAQIGGFTVESYLGKPVKNAVVTVPAYFNDSQRQATKDAGQIAGLNVLRVINEPTAAALAYGLDKAGDKVIAVYDLGGGTFDISILEIHKGVFEVKSTNGNTHLGGEDFDIKLVKHIVESFKKEEGVDLSNDRMAIQRIREAAEKAKIELSSTLQTDINLPFITATSAGPKHLTMKLTRANFETLTKDLIEMTIPPCKQALKDAGIETKEISEVILVGGMTRMPKVMELVKSTFNREPTKSVNPDEAVAIGAAIQGGVLAGEVTDILLLDVTPLSLGIETLGGVFTRLINRNTTIPTKKSQVFSTAADGQTKVEIKVYQGERELVSGNKLLGNFQLEGIPPLPKGVPQIEVTFDIDADGIVNVSAQDKATAKDQSITITAQSGLNKDEIENMIHEAERYADADREKKESIEALNRADSVISDIEKSMTEFKDQLDSSEAENINSQIQSLRELTTKAQGGEDVKAEDINAKISELQTGSLKLFELAYKKVRFVVIFGYKIS
;
A
#
# COMPACT_ATOMS: atom_id res chain seq x y z
N MET A 1 -65.90 0.04 -41.42
CA MET A 1 -66.45 -0.88 -40.41
C MET A 1 -65.30 -1.70 -39.84
N TYR A 2 -65.22 -1.74 -38.50
CA TYR A 2 -64.53 -2.69 -37.62
C TYR A 2 -63.00 -2.89 -37.65
N SER A 3 -62.45 -2.68 -36.44
CA SER A 3 -61.15 -3.15 -35.91
C SER A 3 -61.04 -4.69 -35.91
N PRO A 4 -59.82 -5.24 -35.73
CA PRO A 4 -59.55 -5.79 -34.40
C PRO A 4 -58.13 -5.54 -33.85
N ARG A 5 -58.08 -5.44 -32.51
CA ARG A 5 -56.93 -5.56 -31.62
C ARG A 5 -56.48 -7.03 -31.49
N LEU A 6 -55.17 -7.27 -31.31
CA LEU A 6 -54.53 -7.83 -30.10
C LEU A 6 -53.20 -8.55 -30.43
N GLY A 7 -52.19 -8.25 -29.61
CA GLY A 7 -50.90 -8.94 -29.58
C GLY A 7 -49.96 -8.25 -28.60
N LEU A 8 -50.18 -8.46 -27.30
CA LEU A 8 -49.35 -7.97 -26.19
C LEU A 8 -47.91 -8.47 -26.35
N GLY A 9 -46.99 -7.56 -26.65
CA GLY A 9 -45.55 -7.78 -26.53
C GLY A 9 -45.11 -7.65 -25.08
N ILE A 10 -44.62 -8.75 -24.51
CA ILE A 10 -43.94 -8.81 -23.22
C ILE A 10 -42.65 -7.97 -23.33
N PRO A 11 -42.41 -6.96 -22.47
CA PRO A 11 -41.13 -6.25 -22.51
C PRO A 11 -40.05 -7.14 -21.89
N PHE A 12 -39.05 -7.45 -22.71
CA PHE A 12 -37.80 -8.10 -22.34
C PHE A 12 -37.09 -7.23 -21.29
N ARG A 13 -37.25 -7.56 -20.00
CA ARG A 13 -36.43 -6.97 -18.92
C ARG A 13 -35.04 -7.58 -18.99
N SER A 14 -34.13 -6.93 -19.68
CA SER A 14 -32.70 -7.14 -19.48
C SER A 14 -32.35 -6.61 -18.09
N SER A 15 -32.10 -7.51 -17.14
CA SER A 15 -31.48 -7.19 -15.85
C SER A 15 -30.01 -6.85 -16.07
N LEU A 16 -29.74 -5.66 -16.63
CA LEU A 16 -28.50 -4.96 -16.34
C LEU A 16 -28.66 -4.44 -14.93
N ASN A 17 -27.94 -5.04 -13.98
CA ASN A 17 -27.74 -4.48 -12.65
C ASN A 17 -27.10 -3.10 -12.82
N VAL A 18 -27.93 -2.06 -12.92
CA VAL A 18 -27.50 -0.69 -12.69
C VAL A 18 -27.13 -0.63 -11.22
N SER A 19 -25.84 -0.78 -10.94
CA SER A 19 -25.25 -0.64 -9.63
C SER A 19 -25.82 0.60 -8.94
N SER A 20 -26.36 0.44 -7.73
CA SER A 20 -26.73 1.57 -6.88
C SER A 20 -25.55 2.55 -6.82
N LYS A 21 -25.77 3.82 -7.20
CA LYS A 21 -24.74 4.85 -7.13
C LYS A 21 -24.03 4.79 -5.78
N VAL A 22 -22.70 4.67 -5.82
CA VAL A 22 -21.86 4.66 -4.62
C VAL A 22 -22.20 5.91 -3.81
N GLN A 23 -22.64 5.73 -2.57
CA GLN A 23 -22.93 6.84 -1.67
C GLN A 23 -21.70 7.16 -0.83
N GLY A 24 -21.32 8.44 -0.79
CA GLY A 24 -20.17 8.95 -0.04
C GLY A 24 -18.90 9.07 -0.88
N GLN A 25 -17.92 9.79 -0.33
CA GLN A 25 -16.63 10.03 -0.99
C GLN A 25 -15.87 8.71 -1.20
N VAL A 26 -15.23 8.59 -2.36
CA VAL A 26 -14.33 7.48 -2.69
C VAL A 26 -12.89 8.00 -2.68
N ILE A 27 -12.06 7.45 -1.80
CA ILE A 27 -10.62 7.78 -1.76
C ILE A 27 -9.84 6.90 -2.73
N GLY A 28 -8.79 7.45 -3.33
CA GLY A 28 -7.77 6.70 -4.06
C GLY A 28 -6.57 6.47 -3.18
N ILE A 29 -6.15 5.22 -3.02
CA ILE A 29 -5.04 4.82 -2.16
C ILE A 29 -3.97 4.16 -3.00
N ASP A 30 -2.82 4.80 -3.07
CA ASP A 30 -1.59 4.14 -3.45
C ASP A 30 -0.97 3.45 -2.24
N LEU A 31 -1.11 2.13 -2.14
CA LEU A 31 -0.53 1.33 -1.06
C LEU A 31 0.86 0.85 -1.49
N GLY A 32 1.87 1.70 -1.48
CA GLY A 32 3.19 1.35 -2.02
C GLY A 32 4.07 0.52 -1.06
N THR A 33 5.15 -0.07 -1.59
CA THR A 33 6.12 -0.86 -0.80
C THR A 33 6.84 -0.05 0.27
N THR A 34 7.25 1.18 -0.08
CA THR A 34 8.06 2.05 0.78
C THR A 34 7.25 3.22 1.31
N ASN A 35 6.37 3.79 0.49
CA ASN A 35 5.50 4.89 0.86
C ASN A 35 4.10 4.62 0.31
N SER A 36 3.09 5.07 1.05
CA SER A 36 1.70 5.11 0.63
C SER A 36 1.25 6.56 0.46
N CYS A 37 0.27 6.77 -0.41
CA CYS A 37 -0.28 8.09 -0.73
C CYS A 37 -1.80 8.01 -0.89
N VAL A 38 -2.53 9.01 -0.41
CA VAL A 38 -4.00 9.03 -0.50
C VAL A 38 -4.45 10.30 -1.20
N ALA A 39 -5.36 10.16 -2.15
CA ALA A 39 -5.98 11.27 -2.85
C ALA A 39 -7.51 11.15 -2.84
N ILE A 40 -8.18 12.28 -3.05
CA ILE A 40 -9.62 12.40 -3.19
C ILE A 40 -9.97 13.21 -4.43
N MET A 41 -11.20 13.05 -4.91
CA MET A 41 -11.80 14.02 -5.82
C MET A 41 -12.43 15.17 -5.01
N GLU A 42 -12.04 16.40 -5.34
CA GLU A 42 -12.70 17.63 -4.91
C GLU A 42 -13.42 18.24 -6.11
N GLY A 43 -14.68 17.82 -6.31
CA GLY A 43 -15.41 18.10 -7.54
C GLY A 43 -14.75 17.38 -8.72
N LYS A 44 -14.21 18.13 -9.68
CA LYS A 44 -13.52 17.57 -10.86
C LYS A 44 -12.00 17.48 -10.72
N THR A 45 -11.44 18.01 -9.63
CA THR A 45 -10.00 18.10 -9.45
C THR A 45 -9.53 17.06 -8.43
N PRO A 46 -8.60 16.17 -8.77
CA PRO A 46 -8.01 15.27 -7.79
C PRO A 46 -7.03 16.03 -6.88
N ARG A 47 -7.03 15.70 -5.58
CA ARG A 47 -6.12 16.28 -4.58
C ARG A 47 -5.56 15.21 -3.66
N VAL A 48 -4.24 15.18 -3.53
CA VAL A 48 -3.55 14.38 -2.51
C VAL A 48 -3.73 15.03 -1.14
N ILE A 49 -4.05 14.21 -0.15
CA ILE A 49 -4.26 14.60 1.24
C ILE A 49 -2.90 14.63 1.96
N GLU A 50 -2.77 15.42 3.02
CA GLU A 50 -1.61 15.38 3.91
C GLU A 50 -1.92 14.50 5.12
N ASN A 51 -0.95 13.71 5.58
CA ASN A 51 -1.06 12.94 6.81
C ASN A 51 -0.95 13.84 8.05
N ALA A 52 -1.07 13.25 9.24
CA ALA A 52 -1.01 13.97 10.51
C ALA A 52 0.33 14.71 10.72
N GLU A 53 1.41 14.26 10.08
CA GLU A 53 2.74 14.86 10.11
C GLU A 53 2.97 15.93 9.02
N GLY A 54 1.95 16.27 8.22
CA GLY A 54 2.04 17.24 7.11
C GLY A 54 2.73 16.70 5.86
N GLY A 55 3.01 15.40 5.79
CA GLY A 55 3.56 14.74 4.62
C GLY A 55 2.47 14.33 3.63
N ARG A 56 2.75 14.48 2.33
CA ARG A 56 1.86 14.03 1.25
C ARG A 56 1.95 12.52 0.99
N THR A 57 3.00 11.89 1.50
CA THR A 57 3.20 10.44 1.51
C THR A 57 3.52 9.97 2.92
N THR A 58 3.05 8.78 3.28
CA THR A 58 3.33 8.14 4.56
C THR A 58 4.24 6.93 4.33
N PRO A 59 5.36 6.78 5.07
CA PRO A 59 6.15 5.56 4.99
C PRO A 59 5.30 4.32 5.27
N SER A 60 5.40 3.28 4.43
CA SER A 60 4.73 1.99 4.63
C SER A 60 5.47 1.16 5.67
N VAL A 61 5.56 1.72 6.88
CA VAL A 61 6.30 1.19 8.02
C VAL A 61 5.38 1.10 9.22
N VAL A 62 5.36 -0.06 9.86
CA VAL A 62 4.55 -0.33 11.05
C VAL A 62 5.45 -0.88 12.13
N ALA A 63 5.31 -0.42 13.37
CA ALA A 63 6.07 -0.93 14.49
C ALA A 63 5.19 -1.21 15.70
N PHE A 64 5.60 -2.20 16.49
CA PHE A 64 4.98 -2.52 17.77
C PHE A 64 5.98 -2.24 18.89
N THR A 65 5.62 -1.32 19.80
CA THR A 65 6.48 -0.97 20.95
C THR A 65 6.51 -2.10 21.98
N LYS A 66 7.34 -1.97 23.03
CA LYS A 66 7.41 -2.98 24.09
C LYS A 66 6.14 -3.03 24.92
N GLU A 67 5.46 -1.89 25.01
CA GLU A 67 4.22 -1.65 25.73
C GLU A 67 2.99 -2.11 24.92
N GLY A 68 3.19 -2.56 23.67
CA GLY A 68 2.12 -3.07 22.81
C GLY A 68 1.45 -2.00 21.95
N GLU A 69 1.97 -0.77 21.93
CA GLU A 69 1.48 0.32 21.09
C GLU A 69 1.82 0.07 19.61
N LEU A 70 0.84 0.38 18.75
CA LEU A 70 0.99 0.40 17.31
C LEU A 70 1.50 1.77 16.86
N LEU A 71 2.62 1.79 16.13
CA LEU A 71 3.13 2.98 15.46
C LEU A 71 3.07 2.75 13.95
N VAL A 72 2.68 3.77 13.21
CA VAL A 72 2.60 3.71 11.74
C VAL A 72 3.29 4.91 11.14
N GLY A 73 3.88 4.78 9.95
CA GLY A 73 4.42 5.90 9.21
C GLY A 73 5.75 6.42 9.74
N LEU A 74 5.88 7.74 9.83
CA LEU A 74 7.11 8.39 10.26
C LEU A 74 7.50 8.07 11.71
N PRO A 75 6.58 8.03 12.69
CA PRO A 75 6.87 7.54 14.04
C PRO A 75 7.49 6.14 14.04
N ALA A 76 6.92 5.20 13.29
CA ALA A 76 7.46 3.84 13.17
C ALA A 76 8.84 3.83 12.51
N LYS A 77 9.05 4.60 11.43
CA LYS A 77 10.35 4.72 10.76
C LYS A 77 11.43 5.28 11.70
N ARG A 78 11.12 6.28 12.53
CA ARG A 78 12.09 6.91 13.45
C ARG A 78 12.64 5.97 14.50
N GLN A 79 11.82 5.06 15.03
CA GLN A 79 12.24 4.13 16.08
C GLN A 79 12.83 2.81 15.55
N ALA A 80 12.85 2.60 14.24
CA ALA A 80 13.30 1.35 13.61
C ALA A 80 14.71 0.94 14.08
N VAL A 81 15.61 1.91 14.27
CA VAL A 81 16.98 1.69 14.72
C VAL A 81 17.12 1.02 16.10
N VAL A 82 16.21 1.29 17.03
CA VAL A 82 16.22 0.72 18.39
C VAL A 82 15.24 -0.45 18.56
N ASN A 83 14.40 -0.71 17.56
CA ASN A 83 13.40 -1.78 17.57
C ASN A 83 13.31 -2.53 16.22
N PRO A 84 14.43 -2.98 15.64
CA PRO A 84 14.45 -3.46 14.26
C PRO A 84 13.64 -4.75 14.06
N GLU A 85 13.51 -5.59 15.10
CA GLU A 85 12.80 -6.87 15.00
C GLU A 85 11.27 -6.75 15.00
N ASN A 86 10.74 -5.66 15.55
CA ASN A 86 9.30 -5.40 15.67
C ASN A 86 8.88 -4.19 14.83
N THR A 87 9.69 -3.82 13.83
CA THR A 87 9.41 -2.77 12.86
C THR A 87 9.37 -3.38 11.47
N PHE A 88 8.18 -3.43 10.90
CA PHE A 88 7.89 -4.00 9.60
C PHE A 88 7.91 -2.92 8.52
N PHE A 89 8.61 -3.21 7.42
CA PHE A 89 8.70 -2.37 6.23
C PHE A 89 8.77 -3.27 5.00
N ALA A 90 8.53 -2.75 3.80
CA ALA A 90 8.55 -3.53 2.55
C ALA A 90 7.63 -4.78 2.55
N THR A 91 6.61 -4.82 3.41
CA THR A 91 5.72 -5.98 3.58
C THR A 91 4.86 -6.26 2.35
N LYS A 92 4.68 -5.27 1.45
CA LYS A 92 4.09 -5.47 0.11
C LYS A 92 4.87 -6.49 -0.73
N ARG A 93 6.15 -6.73 -0.45
CA ARG A 93 6.92 -7.81 -1.10
C ARG A 93 6.50 -9.21 -0.66
N LEU A 94 5.81 -9.34 0.48
CA LEU A 94 5.35 -10.61 1.06
C LEU A 94 3.85 -10.87 0.85
N ILE A 95 3.07 -9.82 0.57
CA ILE A 95 1.61 -9.92 0.41
C ILE A 95 1.26 -10.92 -0.69
N GLY A 96 0.35 -11.86 -0.39
CA GLY A 96 -0.09 -12.91 -1.31
C GLY A 96 0.98 -13.94 -1.72
N ARG A 97 2.11 -14.04 -1.00
CA ARG A 97 3.19 -15.01 -1.27
C ARG A 97 3.21 -16.16 -0.27
N LYS A 98 3.70 -17.31 -0.73
CA LYS A 98 3.95 -18.47 0.13
C LYS A 98 5.29 -18.33 0.81
N PHE A 99 5.40 -18.83 2.04
CA PHE A 99 6.63 -18.80 2.82
C PHE A 99 7.81 -19.40 2.05
N LYS A 100 7.56 -20.48 1.30
CA LYS A 100 8.57 -21.22 0.53
C LYS A 100 8.87 -20.64 -0.86
N ASP A 101 8.21 -19.55 -1.27
CA ASP A 101 8.54 -18.89 -2.54
C ASP A 101 10.00 -18.39 -2.49
N GLN A 102 10.72 -18.50 -3.62
CA GLN A 102 12.16 -18.20 -3.68
C GLN A 102 12.46 -16.74 -3.27
N GLU A 103 11.58 -15.83 -3.67
CA GLU A 103 11.61 -14.41 -3.33
C GLU A 103 11.51 -14.18 -1.82
N VAL A 104 10.62 -14.91 -1.14
CA VAL A 104 10.45 -14.82 0.32
C VAL A 104 11.66 -15.39 1.04
N GLN A 105 12.18 -16.52 0.59
CA GLN A 105 13.39 -17.13 1.16
C GLN A 105 14.61 -16.21 1.03
N ARG A 106 14.70 -15.44 -0.05
CA ARG A 106 15.72 -14.40 -0.20
C ARG A 106 15.53 -13.28 0.82
N ASP A 107 14.30 -12.77 0.95
CA ASP A 107 13.99 -11.64 1.83
C ASP A 107 14.24 -11.95 3.31
N ILE A 108 13.99 -13.19 3.76
CA ILE A 108 14.29 -13.67 5.12
C ILE A 108 15.73 -13.35 5.54
N THR A 109 16.67 -13.40 4.59
CA THR A 109 18.11 -13.16 4.88
C THR A 109 18.50 -11.68 4.88
N HIS A 110 17.57 -10.78 4.56
CA HIS A 110 17.84 -9.36 4.34
C HIS A 110 17.05 -8.43 5.26
N VAL A 111 16.02 -8.93 5.94
CA VAL A 111 15.19 -8.13 6.85
C VAL A 111 15.49 -8.46 8.31
N PRO A 112 15.37 -7.48 9.23
CA PRO A 112 15.67 -7.70 10.65
C PRO A 112 14.54 -8.38 11.43
N TYR A 113 13.30 -8.24 10.94
CA TYR A 113 12.10 -8.82 11.54
C TYR A 113 11.90 -10.28 11.11
N LYS A 114 11.07 -11.01 11.85
CA LYS A 114 10.81 -12.43 11.56
C LYS A 114 9.71 -12.58 10.52
N ILE A 115 10.02 -13.34 9.47
CA ILE A 115 9.04 -13.90 8.54
C ILE A 115 8.86 -15.38 8.91
N ILE A 116 7.61 -15.83 9.03
CA ILE A 116 7.24 -17.16 9.50
C ILE A 116 6.25 -17.83 8.53
N GLU A 117 6.19 -19.16 8.58
CA GLU A 117 5.18 -19.94 7.84
C GLU A 117 3.86 -19.97 8.63
N HIS A 118 2.76 -19.53 8.00
CA HIS A 118 1.41 -19.70 8.55
C HIS A 118 0.87 -21.11 8.30
N SER A 119 -0.24 -21.47 8.95
CA SER A 119 -0.88 -22.79 8.81
C SER A 119 -1.27 -23.13 7.37
N ASN A 120 -1.56 -22.13 6.54
CA ASN A 120 -1.87 -22.26 5.11
C ASN A 120 -0.62 -22.13 4.20
N SER A 121 0.59 -22.18 4.77
CA SER A 121 1.89 -21.96 4.11
C SER A 121 2.16 -20.54 3.58
N ASP A 122 1.33 -19.55 3.92
CA ASP A 122 1.60 -18.14 3.57
C ASP A 122 2.79 -17.59 4.37
N ALA A 123 3.45 -16.59 3.79
CA ALA A 123 4.47 -15.81 4.48
C ALA A 123 3.81 -14.79 5.42
N TRP A 124 3.98 -14.99 6.72
CA TRP A 124 3.47 -14.10 7.77
C TRP A 124 4.61 -13.46 8.54
N LEU A 125 4.28 -12.50 9.40
CA LEU A 125 5.21 -11.75 10.22
C LEU A 125 5.01 -12.09 11.70
N GLU A 126 6.06 -12.04 12.51
CA GLU A 126 5.96 -12.21 13.96
C GLU A 126 6.58 -11.00 14.69
N SER A 127 5.80 -10.41 15.60
CA SER A 127 6.26 -9.39 16.53
C SER A 127 5.82 -9.81 17.93
N ARG A 128 6.79 -9.91 18.85
CA ARG A 128 6.55 -10.25 20.27
C ARG A 128 5.65 -11.47 20.51
N GLY A 129 5.78 -12.50 19.67
CA GLY A 129 4.98 -13.73 19.74
C GLY A 129 3.58 -13.63 19.15
N LYS A 130 3.16 -12.46 18.68
CA LYS A 130 1.94 -12.29 17.87
C LYS A 130 2.26 -12.40 16.39
N LYS A 131 1.36 -13.01 15.63
CA LYS A 131 1.50 -13.24 14.19
C LYS A 131 0.60 -12.26 13.44
N TYR A 132 1.13 -11.68 12.36
CA TYR A 132 0.43 -10.72 11.54
C TYR A 132 0.53 -11.11 10.08
N SER A 133 -0.57 -11.01 9.34
CA SER A 133 -0.52 -11.17 7.89
C SER A 133 0.07 -9.90 7.25
N PRO A 134 0.73 -9.98 6.09
CA PRO A 134 1.16 -8.79 5.37
C PRO A 134 -0.01 -7.85 4.99
N ALA A 135 -1.20 -8.41 4.76
CA ALA A 135 -2.42 -7.65 4.52
C ALA A 135 -2.83 -6.83 5.74
N GLN A 136 -2.74 -7.40 6.95
CA GLN A 136 -3.02 -6.69 8.20
C GLN A 136 -2.05 -5.52 8.42
N ILE A 137 -0.75 -5.70 8.15
CA ILE A 137 0.24 -4.61 8.21
C ILE A 137 -0.07 -3.51 7.18
N GLY A 138 -0.50 -3.90 5.96
CA GLY A 138 -0.98 -2.97 4.95
C GLY A 138 -2.21 -2.18 5.42
N GLY A 139 -3.17 -2.86 6.07
CA GLY A 139 -4.37 -2.26 6.64
C GLY A 139 -4.07 -1.17 7.67
N PHE A 140 -3.17 -1.43 8.62
CA PHE A 140 -2.73 -0.42 9.60
C PHE A 140 -2.13 0.82 8.93
N THR A 141 -1.40 0.63 7.83
CA THR A 141 -0.84 1.76 7.05
C THR A 141 -1.95 2.62 6.46
N VAL A 142 -3.00 1.99 5.90
CA VAL A 142 -4.14 2.66 5.31
C VAL A 142 -4.96 3.43 6.35
N GLU A 143 -5.26 2.79 7.47
CA GLU A 143 -6.08 3.36 8.55
C GLU A 143 -5.46 4.64 9.13
N SER A 144 -4.15 4.65 9.37
CA SER A 144 -3.43 5.80 9.95
C SER A 144 -3.57 7.10 9.14
N TYR A 145 -3.88 7.00 7.85
CA TYR A 145 -4.03 8.15 6.96
C TYR A 145 -5.40 8.81 7.08
N LEU A 146 -6.43 8.08 7.54
CA LEU A 146 -7.82 8.51 7.49
C LEU A 146 -8.18 9.33 8.72
N GLY A 147 -7.84 10.63 8.71
CA GLY A 147 -8.26 11.58 9.76
C GLY A 147 -9.76 11.91 9.77
N LYS A 148 -10.55 11.32 8.87
CA LYS A 148 -12.01 11.45 8.76
C LYS A 148 -12.61 10.08 8.42
N PRO A 149 -13.84 9.77 8.86
CA PRO A 149 -14.52 8.54 8.49
C PRO A 149 -14.75 8.50 6.97
N VAL A 150 -14.03 7.62 6.29
CA VAL A 150 -14.21 7.31 4.87
C VAL A 150 -14.55 5.84 4.75
N LYS A 151 -15.56 5.52 3.93
CA LYS A 151 -16.08 4.16 3.80
C LYS A 151 -15.64 3.46 2.52
N ASN A 152 -15.41 4.19 1.43
CA ASN A 152 -15.20 3.60 0.10
C ASN A 152 -13.81 3.96 -0.43
N ALA A 153 -13.14 2.99 -1.04
CA ALA A 153 -11.80 3.20 -1.59
C ALA A 153 -11.58 2.50 -2.94
N VAL A 154 -10.67 3.07 -3.73
CA VAL A 154 -9.95 2.41 -4.81
C VAL A 154 -8.52 2.21 -4.33
N VAL A 155 -8.01 0.98 -4.40
CA VAL A 155 -6.66 0.63 -3.92
C VAL A 155 -5.80 0.20 -5.11
N THR A 156 -4.53 0.61 -5.14
CA THR A 156 -3.62 0.28 -6.23
C THR A 156 -2.84 -1.01 -6.00
N VAL A 157 -2.50 -1.69 -7.10
CA VAL A 157 -1.59 -2.84 -7.14
C VAL A 157 -0.65 -2.74 -8.33
N PRO A 158 0.56 -3.31 -8.24
CA PRO A 158 1.44 -3.47 -9.40
C PRO A 158 0.70 -4.20 -10.52
N ALA A 159 0.88 -3.76 -11.77
CA ALA A 159 0.15 -4.33 -12.90
C ALA A 159 0.40 -5.84 -13.03
N TYR A 160 1.62 -6.28 -12.71
CA TYR A 160 2.04 -7.67 -12.79
C TYR A 160 1.71 -8.52 -11.54
N PHE A 161 0.91 -8.00 -10.59
CA PHE A 161 0.41 -8.81 -9.47
C PHE A 161 -0.47 -9.98 -9.95
N ASN A 162 -0.22 -11.15 -9.36
CA ASN A 162 -1.07 -12.32 -9.53
C ASN A 162 -2.36 -12.22 -8.69
N ASP A 163 -3.25 -13.20 -8.88
CA ASP A 163 -4.56 -13.24 -8.22
C ASP A 163 -4.48 -13.19 -6.67
N SER A 164 -3.60 -14.00 -6.06
CA SER A 164 -3.40 -14.03 -4.60
C SER A 164 -2.95 -12.68 -4.04
N GLN A 165 -2.09 -11.97 -4.78
CA GLN A 165 -1.58 -10.67 -4.34
C GLN A 165 -2.64 -9.57 -4.47
N ARG A 166 -3.48 -9.63 -5.52
CA ARG A 166 -4.63 -8.73 -5.70
C ARG A 166 -5.65 -8.92 -4.59
N GLN A 167 -6.02 -10.17 -4.31
CA GLN A 167 -6.98 -10.50 -3.26
C GLN A 167 -6.45 -10.05 -1.89
N ALA A 168 -5.22 -10.38 -1.53
CA ALA A 168 -4.64 -9.98 -0.25
C ALA A 168 -4.52 -8.45 -0.09
N THR A 169 -4.36 -7.70 -1.19
CA THR A 169 -4.39 -6.22 -1.16
C THR A 169 -5.81 -5.69 -0.96
N LYS A 170 -6.82 -6.33 -1.56
CA LYS A 170 -8.23 -6.03 -1.31
C LYS A 170 -8.60 -6.29 0.15
N ASP A 171 -8.13 -7.42 0.70
CA ASP A 171 -8.31 -7.78 2.11
C ASP A 171 -7.67 -6.75 3.04
N ALA A 172 -6.49 -6.21 2.70
CA ALA A 172 -5.84 -5.14 3.47
C ALA A 172 -6.74 -3.90 3.61
N GLY A 173 -7.43 -3.51 2.53
CA GLY A 173 -8.40 -2.41 2.59
C GLY A 173 -9.63 -2.76 3.44
N GLN A 174 -10.13 -4.00 3.37
CA GLN A 174 -11.25 -4.45 4.19
C GLN A 174 -10.90 -4.46 5.68
N ILE A 175 -9.70 -4.92 6.04
CA ILE A 175 -9.17 -4.90 7.41
C ILE A 175 -9.09 -3.45 7.94
N ALA A 176 -8.77 -2.48 7.08
CA ALA A 176 -8.79 -1.06 7.41
C ALA A 176 -10.21 -0.44 7.47
N GLY A 177 -11.27 -1.26 7.45
CA GLY A 177 -12.66 -0.80 7.49
C GLY A 177 -13.18 -0.21 6.18
N LEU A 178 -12.48 -0.41 5.06
CA LEU A 178 -12.85 0.15 3.75
C LEU A 178 -13.61 -0.85 2.89
N ASN A 179 -14.67 -0.35 2.27
CA ASN A 179 -15.31 -0.99 1.12
C ASN A 179 -14.45 -0.72 -0.14
N VAL A 180 -13.59 -1.67 -0.48
CA VAL A 180 -12.74 -1.60 -1.67
C VAL A 180 -13.60 -1.84 -2.92
N LEU A 181 -13.94 -0.75 -3.61
CA LEU A 181 -14.81 -0.76 -4.79
C LEU A 181 -14.09 -1.21 -6.07
N ARG A 182 -12.77 -1.03 -6.11
CA ARG A 182 -11.93 -1.37 -7.24
C ARG A 182 -10.49 -1.57 -6.80
N VAL A 183 -9.84 -2.58 -7.36
CA VAL A 183 -8.39 -2.71 -7.38
C VAL A 183 -7.91 -2.24 -8.75
N ILE A 184 -7.07 -1.20 -8.78
CA ILE A 184 -6.55 -0.60 -10.04
C ILE A 184 -5.06 -0.87 -10.19
N ASN A 185 -4.61 -1.11 -11.42
CA ASN A 185 -3.18 -1.25 -11.71
C ASN A 185 -2.45 0.10 -11.59
N GLU A 186 -1.28 0.11 -10.93
CA GLU A 186 -0.47 1.32 -10.69
C GLU A 186 -0.16 2.10 -11.98
N PRO A 187 0.33 1.47 -13.08
CA PRO A 187 0.57 2.18 -14.34
C PRO A 187 -0.70 2.74 -14.98
N THR A 188 -1.82 2.04 -14.83
CA THR A 188 -3.14 2.49 -15.32
C THR A 188 -3.61 3.72 -14.56
N ALA A 189 -3.45 3.73 -13.24
CA ALA A 189 -3.75 4.88 -12.41
C ALA A 189 -2.87 6.09 -12.80
N ALA A 190 -1.56 5.88 -12.96
CA ALA A 190 -0.67 6.95 -13.41
C ALA A 190 -1.04 7.49 -14.81
N ALA A 191 -1.50 6.62 -15.72
CA ALA A 191 -2.01 7.04 -17.02
C ALA A 191 -3.27 7.91 -16.91
N LEU A 192 -4.21 7.58 -16.01
CA LEU A 192 -5.38 8.43 -15.72
C LEU A 192 -4.97 9.80 -15.21
N ALA A 193 -4.03 9.85 -14.25
CA ALA A 193 -3.51 11.12 -13.71
C ALA A 193 -2.83 11.97 -14.79
N TYR A 194 -2.13 11.34 -15.72
CA TYR A 194 -1.53 12.01 -16.87
C TYR A 194 -2.58 12.51 -17.88
N GLY A 195 -3.56 11.68 -18.21
CA GLY A 195 -4.45 11.87 -19.35
C GLY A 195 -5.69 12.74 -19.10
N LEU A 196 -6.04 13.03 -17.84
CA LEU A 196 -7.25 13.78 -17.48
C LEU A 196 -7.38 15.11 -18.22
N ASP A 197 -6.28 15.85 -18.37
CA ASP A 197 -6.23 17.18 -19.01
C ASP A 197 -5.65 17.15 -20.43
N LYS A 198 -5.40 15.96 -21.00
CA LYS A 198 -4.72 15.83 -22.29
C LYS A 198 -5.71 15.54 -23.41
N ALA A 199 -5.66 16.37 -24.45
CA ALA A 199 -6.39 16.14 -25.69
C ALA A 199 -5.55 15.36 -26.70
N GLY A 200 -6.24 14.61 -27.55
CA GLY A 200 -5.67 13.93 -28.71
C GLY A 200 -5.26 12.48 -28.45
N ASP A 201 -5.06 11.78 -29.56
CA ASP A 201 -4.76 10.35 -29.55
C ASP A 201 -3.27 10.15 -29.28
N LYS A 202 -2.95 9.34 -28.27
CA LYS A 202 -1.56 9.10 -27.86
C LYS A 202 -1.34 7.66 -27.48
N VAL A 203 -0.21 7.11 -27.90
CA VAL A 203 0.34 5.89 -27.30
C VAL A 203 1.38 6.29 -26.28
N ILE A 204 1.26 5.81 -25.05
CA ILE A 204 2.19 6.11 -23.95
C ILE A 204 2.82 4.83 -23.42
N ALA A 205 4.03 4.97 -22.89
CA ALA A 205 4.68 3.94 -22.08
C ALA A 205 4.79 4.45 -20.64
N VAL A 206 4.18 3.74 -19.69
CA VAL A 206 4.30 4.05 -18.26
C VAL A 206 5.33 3.10 -17.66
N TYR A 207 6.49 3.65 -17.30
CA TYR A 207 7.59 2.95 -16.65
C TYR A 207 7.55 3.26 -15.15
N ASP A 208 7.15 2.28 -14.36
CA ASP A 208 7.00 2.41 -12.91
C ASP A 208 8.07 1.59 -12.19
N LEU A 209 9.03 2.25 -11.55
CA LEU A 209 10.05 1.61 -10.73
C LEU A 209 9.96 2.15 -9.30
N GLY A 210 9.25 1.41 -8.46
CA GLY A 210 8.98 1.75 -7.08
C GLY A 210 10.01 1.20 -6.08
N GLY A 211 9.57 1.05 -4.84
CA GLY A 211 10.37 0.51 -3.75
C GLY A 211 10.59 -1.00 -3.81
N GLY A 212 9.65 -1.78 -4.35
CA GLY A 212 9.75 -3.25 -4.42
C GLY A 212 9.28 -3.88 -5.72
N THR A 213 8.68 -3.10 -6.62
CA THR A 213 8.11 -3.58 -7.89
C THR A 213 8.55 -2.72 -9.05
N PHE A 214 8.60 -3.37 -10.21
CA PHE A 214 8.81 -2.76 -11.51
C PHE A 214 7.67 -3.15 -12.44
N ASP A 215 7.01 -2.17 -13.05
CA ASP A 215 6.00 -2.40 -14.09
C ASP A 215 6.29 -1.54 -15.32
N ILE A 216 5.90 -2.07 -16.48
CA ILE A 216 5.85 -1.36 -17.74
C ILE A 216 4.53 -1.66 -18.45
N SER A 217 3.77 -0.61 -18.74
CA SER A 217 2.52 -0.72 -19.50
C SER A 217 2.56 0.17 -20.73
N ILE A 218 2.08 -0.37 -21.85
CA ILE A 218 1.84 0.38 -23.08
C ILE A 218 0.34 0.65 -23.16
N LEU A 219 -0.05 1.92 -23.21
CA LEU A 219 -1.44 2.33 -23.25
C LEU A 219 -1.71 3.19 -24.46
N GLU A 220 -2.92 3.04 -25.02
CA GLU A 220 -3.48 3.91 -26.04
C GLU A 220 -4.56 4.76 -25.39
N ILE A 221 -4.47 6.08 -25.58
CA ILE A 221 -5.44 7.06 -25.11
C ILE A 221 -6.12 7.65 -26.34
N HIS A 222 -7.44 7.47 -26.45
CA HIS A 222 -8.26 8.00 -27.55
C HIS A 222 -9.57 8.56 -27.00
N LYS A 223 -9.75 9.88 -27.08
CA LYS A 223 -11.01 10.58 -26.69
C LYS A 223 -11.60 10.14 -25.34
N GLY A 224 -10.78 10.10 -24.29
CA GLY A 224 -11.21 9.68 -22.95
C GLY A 224 -11.26 8.17 -22.72
N VAL A 225 -10.98 7.35 -23.74
CA VAL A 225 -10.76 5.91 -23.61
C VAL A 225 -9.29 5.66 -23.32
N PHE A 226 -9.01 4.94 -22.23
CA PHE A 226 -7.69 4.49 -21.82
C PHE A 226 -7.65 2.97 -21.98
N GLU A 227 -6.91 2.49 -22.98
CA GLU A 227 -6.79 1.06 -23.28
C GLU A 227 -5.37 0.59 -23.01
N VAL A 228 -5.20 -0.36 -22.09
CA VAL A 228 -3.93 -1.05 -21.90
C VAL A 228 -3.74 -2.03 -23.03
N LYS A 229 -2.72 -1.82 -23.88
CA LYS A 229 -2.40 -2.72 -25.00
C LYS A 229 -1.57 -3.91 -24.53
N SER A 230 -0.70 -3.67 -23.56
CA SER A 230 0.13 -4.71 -22.94
C SER A 230 0.69 -4.25 -21.61
N THR A 231 0.96 -5.20 -20.73
CA THR A 231 1.72 -4.96 -19.50
C THR A 231 2.76 -6.06 -19.26
N ASN A 232 3.85 -5.69 -18.59
CA ASN A 232 4.88 -6.61 -18.14
C ASN A 232 5.58 -6.03 -16.90
N GLY A 233 6.39 -6.82 -16.20
CA GLY A 233 7.04 -6.32 -14.99
C GLY A 233 7.80 -7.38 -14.20
N ASN A 234 8.22 -6.98 -13.02
CA ASN A 234 8.82 -7.81 -11.99
C ASN A 234 8.34 -7.35 -10.61
N THR A 235 7.53 -8.18 -9.96
CA THR A 235 6.92 -7.88 -8.65
C THR A 235 7.88 -8.01 -7.47
N HIS A 236 9.19 -8.22 -7.73
CA HIS A 236 10.24 -8.36 -6.72
C HIS A 236 11.56 -7.69 -7.14
N LEU A 237 11.44 -6.56 -7.85
CA LEU A 237 12.53 -5.69 -8.29
C LEU A 237 12.17 -4.23 -7.99
N GLY A 238 12.90 -3.56 -7.11
CA GLY A 238 12.69 -2.15 -6.80
C GLY A 238 13.79 -1.55 -5.93
N GLY A 239 13.57 -0.34 -5.42
CA GLY A 239 14.53 0.41 -4.61
C GLY A 239 15.13 -0.33 -3.41
N GLU A 240 14.40 -1.28 -2.80
CA GLU A 240 14.92 -2.14 -1.74
C GLU A 240 16.08 -3.04 -2.21
N ASP A 241 16.06 -3.50 -3.46
CA ASP A 241 17.14 -4.32 -4.01
C ASP A 241 18.42 -3.49 -4.23
N PHE A 242 18.25 -2.20 -4.56
CA PHE A 242 19.35 -1.23 -4.66
C PHE A 242 19.96 -0.97 -3.28
N ASP A 243 19.11 -0.82 -2.26
CA ASP A 243 19.55 -0.63 -0.88
C ASP A 243 20.28 -1.88 -0.35
N ILE A 244 19.77 -3.09 -0.64
CA ILE A 244 20.43 -4.35 -0.26
C ILE A 244 21.83 -4.45 -0.87
N LYS A 245 22.01 -4.08 -2.15
CA LYS A 245 23.33 -4.04 -2.80
C LYS A 245 24.29 -3.08 -2.09
N LEU A 246 23.81 -1.90 -1.71
CA LEU A 246 24.60 -0.92 -0.97
C LEU A 246 24.95 -1.39 0.44
N VAL A 247 23.97 -1.91 1.20
CA VAL A 247 24.19 -2.45 2.55
C VAL A 247 25.27 -3.54 2.49
N LYS A 248 25.15 -4.48 1.55
CA LYS A 248 26.15 -5.54 1.36
C LYS A 248 27.54 -4.96 1.08
N HIS A 249 27.64 -4.01 0.15
CA HIS A 249 28.91 -3.35 -0.18
C HIS A 249 29.52 -2.63 1.03
N ILE A 250 28.71 -1.92 1.81
CA ILE A 250 29.12 -1.20 3.01
C ILE A 250 29.66 -2.17 4.07
N VAL A 251 28.93 -3.25 4.35
CA VAL A 251 29.32 -4.28 5.33
C VAL A 251 30.60 -5.00 4.89
N GLU A 252 30.72 -5.39 3.61
CA GLU A 252 31.91 -6.06 3.08
C GLU A 252 33.14 -5.17 3.13
N SER A 253 32.99 -3.88 2.80
CA SER A 253 34.10 -2.92 2.86
C SER A 253 34.52 -2.64 4.30
N PHE A 254 33.57 -2.45 5.22
CA PHE A 254 33.88 -2.28 6.63
C PHE A 254 34.60 -3.50 7.21
N LYS A 255 34.17 -4.72 6.86
CA LYS A 255 34.86 -5.95 7.27
C LYS A 255 36.28 -6.02 6.73
N LYS A 256 36.51 -5.56 5.49
CA LYS A 256 37.83 -5.53 4.87
C LYS A 256 38.77 -4.51 5.54
N GLU A 257 38.25 -3.35 5.93
CA GLU A 257 39.03 -2.25 6.50
C GLU A 257 39.28 -2.41 8.00
N GLU A 258 38.25 -2.77 8.76
CA GLU A 258 38.28 -2.82 10.23
C GLU A 258 38.45 -4.25 10.79
N GLY A 259 38.32 -5.27 9.94
CA GLY A 259 38.40 -6.68 10.35
C GLY A 259 37.20 -7.19 11.16
N VAL A 260 36.12 -6.41 11.24
CA VAL A 260 34.93 -6.72 12.04
C VAL A 260 33.72 -6.96 11.12
N ASP A 261 33.01 -8.05 11.36
CA ASP A 261 31.81 -8.40 10.59
C ASP A 261 30.54 -7.86 11.28
N LEU A 262 29.87 -6.91 10.62
CA LEU A 262 28.64 -6.31 11.14
C LEU A 262 27.36 -7.09 10.77
N SER A 263 27.47 -8.16 9.97
CA SER A 263 26.29 -8.88 9.45
C SER A 263 25.38 -9.47 10.52
N ASN A 264 25.92 -9.75 11.71
CA ASN A 264 25.17 -10.29 12.85
C ASN A 264 24.67 -9.23 13.84
N ASP A 265 25.05 -7.96 13.66
CA ASP A 265 24.62 -6.86 14.53
C ASP A 265 23.38 -6.17 13.92
N ARG A 266 22.20 -6.54 14.43
CA ARG A 266 20.91 -6.05 13.91
C ARG A 266 20.79 -4.53 14.00
N MET A 267 21.33 -3.91 15.05
CA MET A 267 21.29 -2.46 15.21
C MET A 267 22.23 -1.78 14.21
N ALA A 268 23.44 -2.30 14.03
CA ALA A 268 24.38 -1.77 13.05
C ALA A 268 23.82 -1.89 11.62
N ILE A 269 23.24 -3.05 11.26
CA ILE A 269 22.63 -3.26 9.94
C ILE A 269 21.47 -2.30 9.69
N GLN A 270 20.62 -2.06 10.68
CA GLN A 270 19.52 -1.11 10.53
C GLN A 270 20.03 0.32 10.29
N ARG A 271 21.07 0.76 11.02
CA ARG A 271 21.71 2.06 10.80
C ARG A 271 22.36 2.17 9.42
N ILE A 272 23.01 1.09 8.96
CA ILE A 272 23.62 1.02 7.63
C ILE A 272 22.55 1.09 6.55
N ARG A 273 21.40 0.43 6.74
CA ARG A 273 20.27 0.46 5.80
C ARG A 273 19.72 1.88 5.62
N GLU A 274 19.46 2.60 6.72
CA GLU A 274 19.00 3.99 6.66
C GLU A 274 20.03 4.91 5.98
N ALA A 275 21.31 4.72 6.28
CA ALA A 275 22.38 5.48 5.65
C ALA A 275 22.55 5.14 4.15
N ALA A 276 22.34 3.87 3.76
CA ALA A 276 22.39 3.41 2.39
C ALA A 276 21.24 3.99 1.56
N GLU A 277 20.01 3.96 2.06
CA GLU A 277 18.85 4.58 1.41
C GLU A 277 19.09 6.09 1.20
N LYS A 278 19.56 6.77 2.25
CA LYS A 278 19.90 8.20 2.18
C LYS A 278 20.98 8.49 1.14
N ALA A 279 22.07 7.71 1.14
CA ALA A 279 23.16 7.86 0.17
C ALA A 279 22.68 7.63 -1.27
N LYS A 280 21.86 6.60 -1.51
CA LYS A 280 21.22 6.34 -2.81
C LYS A 280 20.43 7.55 -3.31
N ILE A 281 19.61 8.13 -2.44
CA ILE A 281 18.77 9.29 -2.76
C ILE A 281 19.65 10.51 -3.07
N GLU A 282 20.64 10.81 -2.23
CA GLU A 282 21.56 11.94 -2.44
C GLU A 282 22.30 11.85 -3.77
N LEU A 283 22.80 10.65 -4.12
CA LEU A 283 23.51 10.38 -5.38
C LEU A 283 22.64 10.56 -6.63
N SER A 284 21.32 10.68 -6.50
CA SER A 284 20.45 11.07 -7.63
C SER A 284 20.62 12.53 -8.02
N SER A 285 21.14 13.37 -7.12
CA SER A 285 21.39 14.80 -7.34
C SER A 285 22.88 15.18 -7.29
N THR A 286 23.68 14.47 -6.48
CA THR A 286 25.12 14.72 -6.34
C THR A 286 25.96 13.63 -7.00
N LEU A 287 27.23 13.92 -7.30
CA LEU A 287 28.16 12.94 -7.87
C LEU A 287 28.82 12.05 -6.80
N GLN A 288 28.74 12.46 -5.54
CA GLN A 288 29.37 11.78 -4.41
C GLN A 288 28.61 12.13 -3.12
N THR A 289 28.60 11.20 -2.18
CA THR A 289 28.13 11.37 -0.80
C THR A 289 29.10 10.68 0.17
N ASP A 290 29.03 11.06 1.45
CA ASP A 290 29.81 10.47 2.53
C ASP A 290 28.86 9.78 3.52
N ILE A 291 29.07 8.48 3.72
CA ILE A 291 28.38 7.67 4.71
C ILE A 291 29.21 7.72 5.99
N ASN A 292 28.68 8.40 7.02
CA ASN A 292 29.35 8.56 8.31
C ASN A 292 28.45 8.07 9.45
N LEU A 293 28.80 6.91 10.03
CA LEU A 293 28.11 6.31 11.17
C LEU A 293 29.09 6.18 12.34
N PRO A 294 29.13 7.16 13.25
CA PRO A 294 29.98 7.07 14.42
C PRO A 294 29.45 6.02 15.40
N PHE A 295 30.35 5.35 16.13
CA PHE A 295 30.00 4.31 17.10
C PHE A 295 29.10 3.23 16.48
N ILE A 296 29.49 2.74 15.29
CA ILE A 296 28.70 1.71 14.59
C ILE A 296 28.77 0.37 15.32
N THR A 297 29.91 0.08 15.94
CA THR A 297 30.14 -1.09 16.80
C THR A 297 31.28 -0.80 17.78
N ALA A 298 31.62 -1.74 18.65
CA ALA A 298 32.75 -1.65 19.56
C ALA A 298 33.56 -2.96 19.58
N THR A 299 34.89 -2.85 19.72
CA THR A 299 35.80 -3.98 19.88
C THR A 299 36.59 -3.85 21.19
N SER A 300 37.44 -4.83 21.49
CA SER A 300 38.39 -4.75 22.61
C SER A 300 39.35 -3.55 22.51
N ALA A 301 39.57 -3.01 21.31
CA ALA A 301 40.40 -1.83 21.06
C ALA A 301 39.62 -0.50 21.22
N GLY A 302 38.30 -0.56 21.46
CA GLY A 302 37.44 0.61 21.61
C GLY A 302 36.32 0.71 20.56
N PRO A 303 35.59 1.83 20.54
CA PRO A 303 34.52 2.05 19.57
C PRO A 303 35.06 2.14 18.14
N LYS A 304 34.27 1.66 17.18
CA LYS A 304 34.53 1.75 15.75
C LYS A 304 33.52 2.67 15.07
N HIS A 305 33.97 3.34 14.02
CA HIS A 305 33.18 4.27 13.23
C HIS A 305 33.19 3.81 11.77
N LEU A 306 32.08 3.94 11.07
CA LEU A 306 32.03 3.69 9.62
C LEU A 306 32.11 5.02 8.90
N THR A 307 33.17 5.24 8.14
CA THR A 307 33.32 6.40 7.25
C THR A 307 33.62 5.90 5.85
N MET A 308 32.69 6.07 4.93
CA MET A 308 32.83 5.62 3.54
C MET A 308 32.42 6.73 2.59
N LYS A 309 33.28 7.01 1.61
CA LYS A 309 32.96 7.88 0.49
C LYS A 309 32.38 7.05 -0.65
N LEU A 310 31.19 7.39 -1.11
CA LEU A 310 30.50 6.69 -2.19
C LEU A 310 30.28 7.63 -3.37
N THR A 311 30.74 7.25 -4.56
CA THR A 311 30.48 8.01 -5.79
C THR A 311 29.26 7.45 -6.54
N ARG A 312 28.60 8.31 -7.34
CA ARG A 312 27.51 7.88 -8.23
C ARG A 312 27.97 6.76 -9.17
N ALA A 313 29.16 6.88 -9.75
CA ALA A 313 29.72 5.86 -10.64
C ALA A 313 29.91 4.50 -9.97
N ASN A 314 30.31 4.47 -8.69
CA ASN A 314 30.39 3.23 -7.93
C ASN A 314 28.99 2.63 -7.72
N PHE A 315 28.01 3.44 -7.31
CA PHE A 315 26.64 2.98 -7.12
C PHE A 315 26.00 2.45 -8.41
N GLU A 316 26.19 3.14 -9.53
CA GLU A 316 25.75 2.70 -10.86
C GLU A 316 26.39 1.36 -11.26
N THR A 317 27.67 1.16 -10.95
CA THR A 317 28.36 -0.12 -11.20
C THR A 317 27.78 -1.25 -10.33
N LEU A 318 27.54 -0.97 -9.04
CA LEU A 318 27.02 -1.93 -8.06
C LEU A 318 25.59 -2.41 -8.39
N THR A 319 24.80 -1.56 -9.04
CA THR A 319 23.38 -1.80 -9.31
C THR A 319 23.05 -1.99 -10.79
N LYS A 320 24.08 -2.03 -11.65
CA LYS A 320 23.94 -2.17 -13.10
C LYS A 320 23.02 -3.34 -13.49
N ASP A 321 23.18 -4.49 -12.84
CA ASP A 321 22.38 -5.69 -13.12
C ASP A 321 20.89 -5.47 -12.84
N LEU A 322 20.55 -4.77 -11.75
CA LEU A 322 19.16 -4.47 -11.41
C LEU A 322 18.50 -3.53 -12.43
N ILE A 323 19.25 -2.53 -12.91
CA ILE A 323 18.76 -1.59 -13.92
C ILE A 323 18.59 -2.30 -15.26
N GLU A 324 19.53 -3.17 -15.66
CA GLU A 324 19.45 -3.94 -16.91
C GLU A 324 18.29 -4.96 -16.91
N MET A 325 17.88 -5.47 -15.75
CA MET A 325 16.71 -6.36 -15.60
C MET A 325 15.38 -5.71 -16.01
N THR A 326 15.33 -4.37 -16.13
CA THR A 326 14.12 -3.64 -16.56
C THR A 326 13.93 -3.60 -18.08
N ILE A 327 15.00 -3.83 -18.86
CA ILE A 327 14.96 -3.76 -20.33
C ILE A 327 14.10 -4.88 -20.95
N PRO A 328 14.26 -6.17 -20.58
CA PRO A 328 13.51 -7.24 -21.22
C PRO A 328 11.99 -7.09 -21.08
N PRO A 329 11.41 -6.74 -19.90
CA PRO A 329 9.99 -6.43 -19.80
C PRO A 329 9.54 -5.30 -20.73
N CYS A 330 10.33 -4.23 -20.87
CA CYS A 330 10.00 -3.11 -21.78
C CYS A 330 9.91 -3.57 -23.24
N LYS A 331 10.89 -4.35 -23.68
CA LYS A 331 10.90 -4.91 -25.04
C LYS A 331 9.73 -5.89 -25.26
N GLN A 332 9.42 -6.68 -24.24
CA GLN A 332 8.32 -7.64 -24.32
C GLN A 332 6.96 -6.94 -24.38
N ALA A 333 6.74 -5.89 -23.59
CA ALA A 333 5.52 -5.09 -23.62
C ALA A 333 5.32 -4.46 -25.01
N LEU A 334 6.33 -3.79 -25.57
CA LEU A 334 6.27 -3.24 -26.93
C LEU A 334 5.92 -4.31 -27.98
N LYS A 335 6.54 -5.49 -27.89
CA LYS A 335 6.27 -6.61 -28.78
C LYS A 335 4.84 -7.13 -28.65
N ASP A 336 4.35 -7.28 -27.42
CA ASP A 336 3.00 -7.78 -27.15
C ASP A 336 1.92 -6.78 -27.59
N ALA A 337 2.19 -5.48 -27.45
CA ALA A 337 1.32 -4.43 -27.97
C ALA A 337 1.33 -4.34 -29.51
N GLY A 338 2.36 -4.90 -30.17
CA GLY A 338 2.57 -4.74 -31.60
C GLY A 338 2.97 -3.31 -31.99
N ILE A 339 3.66 -2.61 -31.09
CA ILE A 339 3.98 -1.18 -31.20
C ILE A 339 5.49 -0.98 -31.24
N GLU A 340 5.98 -0.21 -32.21
CA GLU A 340 7.38 0.18 -32.30
C GLU A 340 7.69 1.37 -31.37
N THR A 341 8.94 1.51 -30.94
CA THR A 341 9.37 2.62 -30.07
C THR A 341 9.07 4.01 -30.65
N LYS A 342 9.09 4.15 -31.99
CA LYS A 342 8.78 5.41 -32.69
C LYS A 342 7.31 5.85 -32.55
N GLU A 343 6.41 4.90 -32.31
CA GLU A 343 4.97 5.13 -32.17
C GLU A 343 4.59 5.57 -30.75
N ILE A 344 5.46 5.29 -29.76
CA ILE A 344 5.32 5.83 -28.42
C ILE A 344 5.44 7.35 -28.50
N SER A 345 4.40 8.04 -28.05
CA SER A 345 4.29 9.50 -28.03
C SER A 345 4.97 10.09 -26.80
N GLU A 346 4.77 9.49 -25.62
CA GLU A 346 5.37 9.93 -24.36
C GLU A 346 5.76 8.73 -23.50
N VAL A 347 6.86 8.87 -22.74
CA VAL A 347 7.29 7.90 -21.74
C VAL A 347 7.15 8.54 -20.37
N ILE A 348 6.31 7.97 -19.52
CA ILE A 348 5.97 8.50 -18.20
C ILE A 348 6.76 7.71 -17.15
N LEU A 349 7.46 8.42 -16.27
CA LEU A 349 8.18 7.82 -15.15
C LEU A 349 7.34 7.91 -13.87
N VAL A 350 7.19 6.77 -13.20
CA VAL A 350 6.46 6.63 -11.93
C VAL A 350 7.35 5.88 -10.95
N GLY A 351 7.19 6.16 -9.65
CA GLY A 351 7.96 5.52 -8.60
C GLY A 351 9.31 6.21 -8.35
N GLY A 352 9.64 6.40 -7.07
CA GLY A 352 10.79 7.20 -6.65
C GLY A 352 12.15 6.70 -7.15
N MET A 353 12.30 5.41 -7.48
CA MET A 353 13.57 4.86 -7.98
C MET A 353 13.86 5.30 -9.42
N THR A 354 12.86 5.79 -10.17
CA THR A 354 13.08 6.42 -11.49
C THR A 354 13.82 7.74 -11.43
N ARG A 355 13.98 8.34 -10.23
CA ARG A 355 14.76 9.57 -10.02
C ARG A 355 16.27 9.35 -10.21
N MET A 356 16.74 8.10 -10.21
CA MET A 356 18.13 7.77 -10.47
C MET A 356 18.52 8.16 -11.91
N PRO A 357 19.56 8.99 -12.12
CA PRO A 357 20.00 9.42 -13.45
C PRO A 357 20.23 8.28 -14.44
N LYS A 358 20.85 7.19 -13.99
CA LYS A 358 21.11 6.01 -14.82
C LYS A 358 19.84 5.32 -15.31
N VAL A 359 18.78 5.30 -14.51
CA VAL A 359 17.48 4.76 -14.92
C VAL A 359 16.88 5.64 -16.01
N MET A 360 16.89 6.97 -15.85
CA MET A 360 16.41 7.90 -16.88
C MET A 360 17.19 7.76 -18.20
N GLU A 361 18.52 7.63 -18.14
CA GLU A 361 19.35 7.38 -19.32
C GLU A 361 18.97 6.07 -20.03
N LEU A 362 18.77 4.99 -19.25
CA LEU A 362 18.38 3.70 -19.78
C LEU A 362 17.01 3.76 -20.44
N VAL A 363 16.02 4.39 -19.79
CA VAL A 363 14.68 4.57 -20.36
C VAL A 363 14.75 5.39 -21.66
N LYS A 364 15.48 6.50 -21.66
CA LYS A 364 15.69 7.33 -22.86
C LYS A 364 16.26 6.53 -24.02
N SER A 365 17.28 5.71 -23.76
CA SER A 365 17.89 4.86 -24.79
C SER A 365 16.99 3.71 -25.25
N THR A 366 16.19 3.14 -24.34
CA THR A 366 15.28 2.03 -24.63
C THR A 366 14.13 2.45 -25.54
N PHE A 367 13.53 3.61 -25.27
CA PHE A 367 12.39 4.13 -26.04
C PHE A 367 12.78 5.16 -27.12
N ASN A 368 14.07 5.52 -27.19
CA ASN A 368 14.58 6.59 -28.06
C ASN A 368 13.79 7.90 -27.91
N ARG A 369 13.41 8.23 -26.66
CA ARG A 369 12.56 9.37 -26.33
C ARG A 369 12.86 9.88 -24.93
N GLU A 370 12.85 11.20 -24.76
CA GLU A 370 12.96 11.80 -23.43
C GLU A 370 11.72 11.50 -22.59
N PRO A 371 11.88 10.96 -21.35
CA PRO A 371 10.75 10.79 -20.47
C PRO A 371 10.13 12.13 -20.06
N THR A 372 8.80 12.17 -19.98
CA THR A 372 8.07 13.38 -19.60
C THR A 372 8.17 13.65 -18.10
N LYS A 373 8.10 14.94 -17.74
CA LYS A 373 8.02 15.43 -16.35
C LYS A 373 6.62 15.91 -15.99
N SER A 374 5.61 15.52 -16.77
CA SER A 374 4.24 16.02 -16.64
C SER A 374 3.48 15.48 -15.43
N VAL A 375 3.98 14.42 -14.78
CA VAL A 375 3.38 13.84 -13.58
C VAL A 375 4.40 13.79 -12.45
N ASN A 376 3.91 13.88 -11.21
CA ASN A 376 4.72 13.64 -10.03
C ASN A 376 4.85 12.13 -9.81
N PRO A 377 6.07 11.55 -9.84
CA PRO A 377 6.26 10.10 -9.75
C PRO A 377 5.83 9.50 -8.39
N ASP A 378 5.66 10.32 -7.35
CA ASP A 378 5.28 9.88 -6.01
C ASP A 378 3.77 10.03 -5.72
N GLU A 379 3.03 10.71 -6.60
CA GLU A 379 1.61 11.07 -6.36
C GLU A 379 0.68 10.63 -7.49
N ALA A 380 1.20 10.42 -8.71
CA ALA A 380 0.40 10.12 -9.89
C ALA A 380 -0.51 8.91 -9.72
N VAL A 381 -0.01 7.87 -9.03
CA VAL A 381 -0.76 6.63 -8.78
C VAL A 381 -1.97 6.89 -7.88
N ALA A 382 -1.78 7.58 -6.74
CA ALA A 382 -2.89 7.92 -5.83
C ALA A 382 -3.92 8.84 -6.51
N ILE A 383 -3.44 9.84 -7.27
CA ILE A 383 -4.30 10.73 -8.06
C ILE A 383 -5.15 9.94 -9.06
N GLY A 384 -4.53 9.00 -9.78
CA GLY A 384 -5.23 8.11 -10.71
C GLY A 384 -6.29 7.25 -10.06
N ALA A 385 -5.98 6.70 -8.88
CA ALA A 385 -6.93 5.93 -8.09
C ALA A 385 -8.12 6.80 -7.64
N ALA A 386 -7.89 8.06 -7.28
CA ALA A 386 -8.96 8.99 -6.92
C ALA A 386 -9.85 9.33 -8.13
N ILE A 387 -9.25 9.54 -9.31
CA ILE A 387 -10.00 9.72 -10.58
C ILE A 387 -10.89 8.49 -10.86
N GLN A 388 -10.35 7.28 -10.71
CA GLN A 388 -11.12 6.04 -10.83
C GLN A 388 -12.27 5.98 -9.82
N GLY A 389 -12.05 6.43 -8.58
CA GLY A 389 -13.10 6.58 -7.57
C GLY A 389 -14.20 7.54 -8.02
N GLY A 390 -13.83 8.67 -8.60
CA GLY A 390 -14.76 9.64 -9.21
C GLY A 390 -15.57 9.06 -10.37
N VAL A 391 -14.98 8.19 -11.18
CA VAL A 391 -15.71 7.45 -12.24
C VAL A 391 -16.76 6.52 -11.63
N LEU A 392 -16.40 5.77 -10.59
CA LEU A 392 -17.34 4.85 -9.90
C LEU A 392 -18.46 5.58 -9.16
N ALA A 393 -18.18 6.77 -8.62
CA ALA A 393 -19.18 7.65 -8.01
C ALA A 393 -20.05 8.38 -9.04
N GLY A 394 -19.67 8.38 -10.32
CA GLY A 394 -20.33 9.13 -11.40
C GLY A 394 -20.06 10.63 -11.39
N GLU A 395 -19.01 11.07 -10.68
CA GLU A 395 -18.51 12.45 -10.65
C GLU A 395 -17.67 12.75 -11.91
N VAL A 396 -17.03 11.73 -12.47
CA VAL A 396 -16.26 11.76 -13.72
C VAL A 396 -16.95 10.86 -14.75
N THR A 397 -17.36 11.42 -15.89
CA THR A 397 -18.25 10.71 -16.84
C THR A 397 -17.65 10.47 -18.23
N ASP A 398 -16.61 11.22 -18.60
CA ASP A 398 -16.00 11.17 -19.94
C ASP A 398 -14.76 10.25 -20.01
N ILE A 399 -14.61 9.32 -19.05
CA ILE A 399 -13.49 8.38 -18.98
C ILE A 399 -14.00 6.95 -19.08
N LEU A 400 -13.42 6.19 -20.00
CA LEU A 400 -13.59 4.75 -20.10
C LEU A 400 -12.24 4.07 -19.96
N LEU A 401 -12.14 3.12 -19.03
CA LEU A 401 -10.92 2.35 -18.80
C LEU A 401 -11.09 0.90 -19.27
N LEU A 402 -10.17 0.45 -20.12
CA LEU A 402 -10.05 -0.91 -20.62
C LEU A 402 -8.68 -1.46 -20.20
N ASP A 403 -8.65 -2.20 -19.10
CA ASP A 403 -7.42 -2.83 -18.59
C ASP A 403 -7.29 -4.28 -19.11
N VAL A 404 -6.20 -4.96 -18.81
CA VAL A 404 -5.90 -6.33 -19.25
C VAL A 404 -5.43 -7.23 -18.11
N THR A 405 -5.55 -8.55 -18.29
CA THR A 405 -4.88 -9.53 -17.41
C THR A 405 -3.39 -9.65 -17.76
N PRO A 406 -2.45 -9.57 -16.79
CA PRO A 406 -1.01 -9.57 -17.08
C PRO A 406 -0.43 -10.94 -17.45
N LEU A 407 -1.15 -12.03 -17.13
CA LEU A 407 -0.65 -13.40 -17.24
C LEU A 407 -1.72 -14.30 -17.84
N SER A 408 -1.29 -15.26 -18.67
CA SER A 408 -2.18 -16.25 -19.25
C SER A 408 -2.74 -17.18 -18.17
N LEU A 409 -4.01 -17.53 -18.32
CA LEU A 409 -4.75 -18.44 -17.45
C LEU A 409 -5.14 -19.69 -18.21
N GLY A 410 -5.02 -20.81 -17.53
CA GLY A 410 -5.28 -22.11 -18.13
C GLY A 410 -5.37 -23.23 -17.11
N ILE A 411 -5.46 -24.45 -17.60
CA ILE A 411 -5.58 -25.66 -16.76
C ILE A 411 -4.49 -26.69 -17.07
N GLU A 412 -4.24 -27.58 -16.11
CA GLU A 412 -3.48 -28.81 -16.36
C GLU A 412 -4.31 -29.75 -17.24
N THR A 413 -3.71 -30.18 -18.34
CA THR A 413 -4.21 -31.28 -19.18
C THR A 413 -3.27 -32.49 -19.13
N LEU A 414 -3.70 -33.61 -19.72
CA LEU A 414 -2.95 -34.88 -19.71
C LEU A 414 -1.47 -34.65 -20.05
N GLY A 415 -0.57 -35.20 -19.22
CA GLY A 415 0.88 -35.08 -19.39
C GLY A 415 1.51 -33.84 -18.75
N GLY A 416 0.77 -33.10 -17.90
CA GLY A 416 1.31 -31.91 -17.22
C GLY A 416 1.43 -30.69 -18.15
N VAL A 417 0.70 -30.69 -19.26
CA VAL A 417 0.70 -29.60 -20.25
C VAL A 417 -0.23 -28.49 -19.78
N PHE A 418 0.26 -27.25 -19.87
CA PHE A 418 -0.53 -26.06 -19.58
C PHE A 418 -1.34 -25.65 -20.81
N THR A 419 -2.65 -25.89 -20.76
CA THR A 419 -3.56 -25.46 -21.83
C THR A 419 -4.15 -24.10 -21.48
N ARG A 420 -3.73 -23.06 -22.22
CA ARG A 420 -4.19 -21.67 -22.07
C ARG A 420 -5.63 -21.51 -22.56
N LEU A 421 -6.48 -20.85 -21.77
CA LEU A 421 -7.85 -20.47 -22.16
C LEU A 421 -7.97 -18.95 -22.37
N ILE A 422 -7.28 -18.18 -21.54
CA ILE A 422 -7.18 -16.73 -21.66
C ILE A 422 -5.70 -16.39 -21.75
N ASN A 423 -5.30 -15.72 -22.84
CA ASN A 423 -3.92 -15.29 -23.00
C ASN A 423 -3.66 -14.01 -22.19
N ARG A 424 -2.41 -13.78 -21.77
CA ARG A 424 -2.01 -12.47 -21.23
C ARG A 424 -2.36 -11.33 -22.18
N ASN A 425 -2.52 -10.14 -21.62
CA ASN A 425 -2.95 -8.93 -22.30
C ASN A 425 -4.36 -9.00 -22.91
N THR A 426 -5.19 -9.98 -22.52
CA THR A 426 -6.62 -9.98 -22.87
C THR A 426 -7.33 -8.92 -22.03
N THR A 427 -8.11 -8.05 -22.68
CA THR A 427 -8.93 -7.02 -22.02
C THR A 427 -9.87 -7.62 -20.99
N ILE A 428 -9.99 -6.98 -19.83
CA ILE A 428 -10.87 -7.38 -18.73
C ILE A 428 -11.96 -6.32 -18.48
N PRO A 429 -13.15 -6.71 -18.00
CA PRO A 429 -13.58 -8.07 -17.68
C PRO A 429 -13.78 -8.96 -18.92
N THR A 430 -13.57 -10.27 -18.78
CA THR A 430 -13.68 -11.23 -19.90
C THR A 430 -14.09 -12.61 -19.44
N LYS A 431 -14.78 -13.34 -20.32
CA LYS A 431 -15.26 -14.69 -20.07
C LYS A 431 -14.93 -15.61 -21.23
N LYS A 432 -14.32 -16.76 -20.93
CA LYS A 432 -13.99 -17.81 -21.89
C LYS A 432 -14.38 -19.17 -21.37
N SER A 433 -15.03 -19.96 -22.22
CA SER A 433 -15.43 -21.34 -21.92
C SER A 433 -14.80 -22.29 -22.92
N GLN A 434 -14.34 -23.44 -22.46
CA GLN A 434 -13.81 -24.51 -23.30
C GLN A 434 -14.26 -25.86 -22.78
N VAL A 435 -14.60 -26.76 -23.69
CA VAL A 435 -15.04 -28.12 -23.36
C VAL A 435 -13.83 -29.04 -23.30
N PHE A 436 -13.71 -29.74 -22.18
CA PHE A 436 -12.77 -30.82 -21.92
C PHE A 436 -13.54 -32.13 -21.73
N SER A 437 -12.82 -33.23 -21.58
CA SER A 437 -13.40 -34.55 -21.33
C SER A 437 -12.55 -35.36 -20.35
N THR A 438 -13.10 -36.46 -19.84
CA THR A 438 -12.38 -37.44 -19.02
C THR A 438 -11.18 -38.06 -19.74
N ALA A 439 -10.14 -38.36 -18.96
CA ALA A 439 -8.90 -38.96 -19.43
C ALA A 439 -8.87 -40.49 -19.31
N ALA A 440 -9.83 -41.08 -18.57
CA ALA A 440 -9.94 -42.53 -18.36
C ALA A 440 -11.38 -43.03 -18.49
N ASP A 441 -11.53 -44.31 -18.87
CA ASP A 441 -12.83 -44.97 -18.99
C ASP A 441 -13.50 -45.11 -17.62
N GLY A 442 -14.81 -44.82 -17.56
CA GLY A 442 -15.58 -44.92 -16.31
C GLY A 442 -15.22 -43.87 -15.27
N GLN A 443 -14.46 -42.83 -15.62
CA GLN A 443 -14.07 -41.76 -14.71
C GLN A 443 -15.30 -40.95 -14.25
N THR A 444 -15.63 -41.04 -12.96
CA THR A 444 -16.80 -40.39 -12.36
C THR A 444 -16.51 -39.02 -11.72
N LYS A 445 -15.24 -38.62 -11.69
CA LYS A 445 -14.78 -37.33 -11.20
C LYS A 445 -13.61 -36.77 -12.00
N VAL A 446 -13.56 -35.46 -12.21
CA VAL A 446 -12.46 -34.77 -12.88
C VAL A 446 -11.88 -33.71 -11.96
N GLU A 447 -10.57 -33.79 -11.74
CA GLU A 447 -9.81 -32.76 -11.05
C GLU A 447 -9.38 -31.68 -12.04
N ILE A 448 -9.70 -30.43 -11.72
CA ILE A 448 -9.33 -29.25 -12.50
C ILE A 448 -8.34 -28.46 -11.66
N LYS A 449 -7.11 -28.34 -12.16
CA LYS A 449 -6.07 -27.50 -11.56
C LYS A 449 -5.83 -26.30 -12.46
N VAL A 450 -5.92 -25.12 -11.86
CA VAL A 450 -5.87 -23.83 -12.56
C VAL A 450 -4.50 -23.19 -12.35
N TYR A 451 -3.87 -22.78 -13.45
CA TYR A 451 -2.54 -22.20 -13.44
C TYR A 451 -2.52 -20.83 -14.10
N GLN A 452 -1.55 -20.02 -13.68
CA GLN A 452 -1.23 -18.73 -14.25
C GLN A 452 0.25 -18.67 -14.63
N GLY A 453 0.55 -18.27 -15.87
CA GLY A 453 1.92 -18.14 -16.37
C GLY A 453 2.06 -18.38 -17.87
N GLU A 454 3.30 -18.34 -18.36
CA GLU A 454 3.61 -18.38 -19.79
C GLU A 454 4.39 -19.63 -20.24
N ARG A 455 4.71 -20.55 -19.32
CA ARG A 455 5.46 -21.77 -19.62
C ARG A 455 4.52 -22.84 -20.19
N GLU A 456 5.00 -23.67 -21.12
CA GLU A 456 4.19 -24.74 -21.73
C GLU A 456 3.85 -25.91 -20.77
N LEU A 457 4.65 -26.11 -19.72
CA LEU A 457 4.43 -27.14 -18.70
C LEU A 457 3.99 -26.49 -17.40
N VAL A 458 3.02 -27.11 -16.72
CA VAL A 458 2.45 -26.57 -15.47
C VAL A 458 3.47 -26.46 -14.33
N SER A 459 4.55 -27.23 -14.36
CA SER A 459 5.66 -27.16 -13.40
C SER A 459 6.43 -25.83 -13.44
N GLY A 460 6.31 -25.06 -14.54
CA GLY A 460 6.90 -23.73 -14.67
C GLY A 460 5.93 -22.59 -14.40
N ASN A 461 4.67 -22.86 -14.07
CA ASN A 461 3.62 -21.86 -13.85
C ASN A 461 3.15 -21.86 -12.40
N LYS A 462 2.48 -20.79 -11.97
CA LYS A 462 1.91 -20.69 -10.62
C LYS A 462 0.58 -21.42 -10.58
N LEU A 463 0.46 -22.42 -9.70
CA LEU A 463 -0.83 -23.02 -9.34
C LEU A 463 -1.63 -21.98 -8.55
N LEU A 464 -2.84 -21.68 -9.01
CA LEU A 464 -3.77 -20.79 -8.31
C LEU A 464 -4.72 -21.56 -7.39
N GLY A 465 -5.20 -22.72 -7.86
CA GLY A 465 -6.08 -23.58 -7.09
C GLY A 465 -6.50 -24.84 -7.86
N ASN A 466 -7.19 -25.74 -7.17
CA ASN A 466 -7.75 -26.95 -7.76
C ASN A 466 -9.10 -27.31 -7.13
N PHE A 467 -9.96 -27.94 -7.92
CA PHE A 467 -11.27 -28.41 -7.49
C PHE A 467 -11.68 -29.67 -8.25
N GLN A 468 -12.63 -30.43 -7.71
CA GLN A 468 -13.12 -31.67 -8.31
C GLN A 468 -14.57 -31.51 -8.76
N LEU A 469 -14.84 -31.81 -10.03
CA LEU A 469 -16.20 -32.01 -10.53
C LEU A 469 -16.57 -33.48 -10.33
N GLU A 470 -17.50 -33.76 -9.43
CA GLU A 470 -17.97 -35.11 -9.11
C GLU A 470 -19.32 -35.42 -9.76
N GLY A 471 -19.66 -36.72 -9.81
CA GLY A 471 -20.97 -37.18 -10.27
C GLY A 471 -21.10 -37.27 -11.78
N ILE A 472 -19.97 -37.41 -12.48
CA ILE A 472 -19.92 -37.67 -13.93
C ILE A 472 -20.38 -39.13 -14.18
N PRO A 473 -21.27 -39.38 -15.14
CA PRO A 473 -21.68 -40.74 -15.48
C PRO A 473 -20.48 -41.59 -15.95
N PRO A 474 -20.41 -42.89 -15.58
CA PRO A 474 -19.30 -43.77 -15.98
C PRO A 474 -19.38 -44.11 -17.47
N LEU A 475 -18.83 -43.24 -18.31
CA LEU A 475 -18.80 -43.34 -19.78
C LEU A 475 -17.37 -43.64 -20.28
N PRO A 476 -17.21 -44.10 -21.53
CA PRO A 476 -15.89 -44.20 -22.15
C PRO A 476 -15.15 -42.86 -22.12
N LYS A 477 -13.81 -42.90 -22.03
CA LYS A 477 -12.97 -41.71 -22.08
C LYS A 477 -13.27 -40.88 -23.32
N GLY A 478 -13.19 -39.56 -23.22
CA GLY A 478 -13.48 -38.67 -24.35
C GLY A 478 -14.97 -38.39 -24.59
N VAL A 479 -15.90 -39.05 -23.89
CA VAL A 479 -17.35 -38.87 -24.06
C VAL A 479 -17.94 -37.79 -23.15
N PRO A 480 -17.66 -37.73 -21.83
CA PRO A 480 -18.18 -36.67 -20.98
C PRO A 480 -17.78 -35.27 -21.46
N GLN A 481 -18.73 -34.33 -21.49
CA GLN A 481 -18.48 -32.96 -21.94
C GLN A 481 -18.40 -32.03 -20.74
N ILE A 482 -17.19 -31.70 -20.32
CA ILE A 482 -16.92 -30.87 -19.15
C ILE A 482 -16.56 -29.47 -19.64
N GLU A 483 -17.50 -28.55 -19.56
CA GLU A 483 -17.27 -27.15 -19.91
C GLU A 483 -16.62 -26.43 -18.74
N VAL A 484 -15.37 -26.03 -18.92
CA VAL A 484 -14.64 -25.20 -17.97
C VAL A 484 -14.73 -23.75 -18.42
N THR A 485 -15.16 -22.87 -17.53
CA THR A 485 -15.37 -21.44 -17.79
C THR A 485 -14.49 -20.63 -16.87
N PHE A 486 -13.72 -19.73 -17.47
CA PHE A 486 -12.95 -18.70 -16.80
C PHE A 486 -13.68 -17.37 -16.96
N ASP A 487 -13.88 -16.69 -15.84
CA ASP A 487 -14.47 -15.35 -15.77
C ASP A 487 -13.52 -14.46 -14.97
N ILE A 488 -12.95 -13.45 -15.63
CA ILE A 488 -12.08 -12.45 -15.00
C ILE A 488 -12.90 -11.19 -14.85
N ASP A 489 -13.03 -10.73 -13.61
CA ASP A 489 -13.77 -9.50 -13.32
C ASP A 489 -12.91 -8.24 -13.60
N ALA A 490 -13.47 -7.10 -13.22
CA ALA A 490 -12.85 -5.80 -13.47
C ALA A 490 -11.76 -5.42 -12.44
N ASP A 491 -11.58 -6.20 -11.36
CA ASP A 491 -10.43 -6.14 -10.43
C ASP A 491 -9.27 -7.04 -10.91
N GLY A 492 -9.51 -7.87 -11.93
CA GLY A 492 -8.58 -8.88 -12.41
C GLY A 492 -8.62 -10.18 -11.60
N ILE A 493 -9.67 -10.39 -10.79
CA ILE A 493 -9.86 -11.58 -9.96
C ILE A 493 -10.50 -12.70 -10.79
N VAL A 494 -9.98 -13.92 -10.65
CA VAL A 494 -10.35 -15.07 -11.48
C VAL A 494 -11.39 -15.95 -10.81
N ASN A 495 -12.52 -16.15 -11.50
CA ASN A 495 -13.55 -17.14 -11.15
C ASN A 495 -13.50 -18.29 -12.15
N VAL A 496 -13.44 -19.54 -11.66
CA VAL A 496 -13.42 -20.72 -12.52
C VAL A 496 -14.55 -21.67 -12.18
N SER A 497 -15.41 -21.96 -13.14
CA SER A 497 -16.48 -22.94 -13.00
C SER A 497 -16.32 -24.09 -13.98
N ALA A 498 -16.83 -25.24 -13.60
CA ALA A 498 -16.91 -26.42 -14.46
C ALA A 498 -18.31 -27.01 -14.41
N GLN A 499 -18.84 -27.36 -15.57
CA GLN A 499 -20.16 -27.98 -15.69
C GLN A 499 -20.09 -29.18 -16.61
N ASP A 500 -20.67 -30.30 -16.20
CA ASP A 500 -20.96 -31.40 -17.11
C ASP A 500 -22.21 -31.06 -17.92
N LYS A 501 -22.06 -30.90 -19.24
CA LYS A 501 -23.15 -30.49 -20.13
C LYS A 501 -24.26 -31.55 -20.24
N ALA A 502 -23.96 -32.82 -19.95
CA ALA A 502 -24.94 -33.89 -20.04
C ALA A 502 -25.86 -33.95 -18.81
N THR A 503 -25.29 -33.76 -17.62
CA THR A 503 -26.05 -33.83 -16.36
C THR A 503 -26.50 -32.46 -15.84
N ALA A 504 -26.01 -31.38 -16.44
CA ALA A 504 -26.14 -30.00 -15.98
C ALA A 504 -25.58 -29.76 -14.55
N LYS A 505 -24.92 -30.77 -13.95
CA LYS A 505 -24.25 -30.62 -12.67
C LYS A 505 -23.06 -29.70 -12.85
N ASP A 506 -23.03 -28.66 -12.05
CA ASP A 506 -21.95 -27.70 -11.97
C ASP A 506 -21.21 -27.82 -10.63
N GLN A 507 -19.93 -27.51 -10.69
CA GLN A 507 -19.11 -27.16 -9.56
C GLN A 507 -18.38 -25.89 -9.95
N SER A 508 -18.45 -24.88 -9.10
CA SER A 508 -17.71 -23.66 -9.29
C SER A 508 -16.79 -23.44 -8.12
N ILE A 509 -15.64 -22.86 -8.41
CA ILE A 509 -14.76 -22.27 -7.42
C ILE A 509 -14.56 -20.82 -7.84
N THR A 510 -14.99 -19.88 -7.01
CA THR A 510 -14.26 -18.62 -7.02
C THR A 510 -12.87 -18.99 -6.56
N ILE A 511 -11.84 -18.76 -7.37
CA ILE A 511 -10.48 -18.95 -6.90
C ILE A 511 -10.23 -17.81 -5.91
N THR A 512 -10.80 -17.94 -4.72
CA THR A 512 -10.16 -17.44 -3.52
C THR A 512 -8.87 -18.20 -3.46
N ALA A 513 -7.79 -17.52 -3.79
CA ALA A 513 -6.45 -18.07 -3.79
C ALA A 513 -6.26 -19.07 -2.63
N GLN A 514 -5.60 -20.20 -2.87
CA GLN A 514 -5.16 -21.11 -1.79
C GLN A 514 -4.22 -20.42 -0.78
N SER A 515 -3.93 -19.14 -1.00
CA SER A 515 -3.16 -18.18 -0.23
C SER A 515 -4.07 -16.99 0.05
N GLY A 516 -3.99 -16.42 1.24
CA GLY A 516 -4.90 -15.37 1.68
C GLY A 516 -5.70 -15.78 2.91
N LEU A 517 -6.48 -14.82 3.40
CA LEU A 517 -7.19 -14.92 4.65
C LEU A 517 -8.57 -15.54 4.42
N ASN A 518 -8.99 -16.43 5.30
CA ASN A 518 -10.39 -16.88 5.31
C ASN A 518 -11.31 -15.81 5.92
N LYS A 519 -12.63 -15.95 5.75
CA LYS A 519 -13.60 -14.96 6.25
C LYS A 519 -13.50 -14.73 7.76
N ASP A 520 -13.34 -15.80 8.54
CA ASP A 520 -13.23 -15.71 9.99
C ASP A 520 -11.92 -14.99 10.39
N GLU A 521 -10.82 -15.24 9.68
CA GLU A 521 -9.56 -14.50 9.86
C GLU A 521 -9.73 -13.01 9.54
N ILE A 522 -10.41 -12.67 8.44
CA ILE A 522 -10.68 -11.27 8.06
C ILE A 522 -11.54 -10.58 9.12
N GLU A 523 -12.64 -11.20 9.54
CA GLU A 523 -13.54 -10.65 10.57
C GLU A 523 -12.81 -10.44 11.91
N ASN A 524 -11.98 -11.41 12.32
CA ASN A 524 -11.15 -11.26 13.51
C ASN A 524 -10.14 -10.12 13.36
N MET A 525 -9.50 -9.97 12.19
CA MET A 525 -8.55 -8.89 11.92
C MET A 525 -9.22 -7.52 11.88
N ILE A 526 -10.46 -7.43 11.37
CA ILE A 526 -11.27 -6.20 11.44
C ILE A 526 -11.52 -5.82 12.90
N HIS A 527 -11.95 -6.77 13.74
CA HIS A 527 -12.15 -6.51 15.16
C HIS A 527 -10.86 -6.13 15.90
N GLU A 528 -9.71 -6.70 15.52
CA GLU A 528 -8.42 -6.28 16.06
C GLU A 528 -8.07 -4.85 15.62
N ALA A 529 -8.29 -4.49 14.35
CA ALA A 529 -8.07 -3.13 13.84
C ALA A 529 -8.93 -2.12 14.58
N GLU A 530 -10.24 -2.40 14.76
CA GLU A 530 -11.15 -1.57 15.55
C GLU A 530 -10.65 -1.35 16.98
N ARG A 531 -10.09 -2.38 17.61
CA ARG A 531 -9.51 -2.26 18.97
C ARG A 531 -8.24 -1.39 18.99
N TYR A 532 -7.41 -1.44 17.97
CA TYR A 532 -6.26 -0.53 17.87
C TYR A 532 -6.72 0.91 17.66
N ALA A 533 -7.72 1.14 16.79
CA ALA A 533 -8.31 2.44 16.58
C ALA A 533 -8.88 3.07 17.86
N ASP A 534 -9.58 2.27 18.67
CA ASP A 534 -10.11 2.70 19.97
C ASP A 534 -8.98 3.04 20.95
N ALA A 535 -7.95 2.19 21.05
CA ALA A 535 -6.80 2.44 21.92
C ALA A 535 -6.02 3.70 21.50
N ASP A 536 -5.85 3.92 20.19
CA ASP A 536 -5.19 5.09 19.62
C ASP A 536 -5.99 6.37 19.91
N ARG A 537 -7.34 6.29 19.83
CA ARG A 537 -8.23 7.40 20.20
C ARG A 537 -8.12 7.75 21.68
N GLU A 538 -8.24 6.77 22.57
CA GLU A 538 -8.10 6.99 24.02
C GLU A 538 -6.75 7.62 24.36
N LYS A 539 -5.68 7.13 23.73
CA LYS A 539 -4.34 7.67 23.91
C LYS A 539 -4.22 9.11 23.41
N LYS A 540 -4.77 9.40 22.23
CA LYS A 540 -4.82 10.75 21.68
C LYS A 540 -5.52 11.71 22.64
N GLU A 541 -6.69 11.32 23.16
CA GLU A 541 -7.45 12.12 24.13
C GLU A 541 -6.64 12.37 25.41
N SER A 542 -5.91 11.36 25.90
CA SER A 542 -5.02 11.51 27.05
C SER A 542 -3.87 12.51 26.78
N ILE A 543 -3.19 12.39 25.63
CA ILE A 543 -2.12 13.31 25.23
C ILE A 543 -2.65 14.74 25.05
N GLU A 544 -3.81 14.92 24.43
CA GLU A 544 -4.46 16.23 24.29
C GLU A 544 -4.81 16.84 25.65
N ALA A 545 -5.32 16.03 26.59
CA ALA A 545 -5.59 16.47 27.95
C ALA A 545 -4.30 16.88 28.68
N LEU A 546 -3.19 16.15 28.51
CA LEU A 546 -1.89 16.50 29.09
C LEU A 546 -1.35 17.83 28.56
N ASN A 547 -1.35 18.00 27.23
CA ASN A 547 -0.91 19.25 26.60
C ASN A 547 -1.78 20.44 27.04
N ARG A 548 -3.09 20.21 27.18
CA ARG A 548 -4.02 21.23 27.68
C ARG A 548 -3.75 21.56 29.14
N ALA A 549 -3.49 20.57 29.99
CA ALA A 549 -3.13 20.77 31.38
C ALA A 549 -1.87 21.64 31.50
N ASP A 550 -0.81 21.31 30.75
CA ASP A 550 0.44 22.07 30.76
C ASP A 550 0.24 23.53 30.30
N SER A 551 -0.57 23.75 29.25
CA SER A 551 -0.93 25.11 28.80
C SER A 551 -1.69 25.88 29.87
N VAL A 552 -2.70 25.26 30.49
CA VAL A 552 -3.55 25.89 31.51
C VAL A 552 -2.73 26.21 32.76
N ILE A 553 -1.86 25.31 33.21
CA ILE A 553 -0.94 25.55 34.33
C ILE A 553 -0.07 26.76 34.02
N SER A 554 0.57 26.80 32.86
CA SER A 554 1.48 27.89 32.48
C SER A 554 0.77 29.25 32.43
N ASP A 555 -0.42 29.31 31.83
CA ASP A 555 -1.21 30.54 31.72
C ASP A 555 -1.66 31.07 33.10
N ILE A 556 -2.06 30.17 34.00
CA ILE A 556 -2.50 30.54 35.34
C ILE A 556 -1.31 30.98 36.20
N GLU A 557 -0.17 30.28 36.16
CA GLU A 557 1.05 30.68 36.87
C GLU A 557 1.55 32.06 36.44
N LYS A 558 1.51 32.33 35.14
CA LYS A 558 1.86 33.65 34.59
C LYS A 558 0.91 34.72 35.12
N SER A 559 -0.40 34.45 35.10
CA SER A 559 -1.41 35.37 35.61
C SER A 559 -1.26 35.61 37.11
N MET A 560 -0.98 34.57 37.90
CA MET A 560 -0.71 34.69 39.34
C MET A 560 0.52 35.57 39.63
N THR A 561 1.56 35.46 38.80
CA THR A 561 2.75 36.32 38.92
C THR A 561 2.42 37.77 38.59
N GLU A 562 1.62 38.01 37.54
CA GLU A 562 1.25 39.34 37.07
C GLU A 562 0.29 40.08 38.01
N PHE A 563 -0.62 39.37 38.67
CA PHE A 563 -1.63 39.93 39.58
C PHE A 563 -1.32 39.64 41.06
N LYS A 564 -0.07 39.32 41.39
CA LYS A 564 0.36 38.92 42.74
C LYS A 564 -0.07 39.90 43.84
N ASP A 565 0.00 41.20 43.58
CA ASP A 565 -0.35 42.24 44.56
C ASP A 565 -1.87 42.47 44.70
N GLN A 566 -2.68 41.83 43.84
CA GLN A 566 -4.14 41.96 43.80
C GLN A 566 -4.87 40.68 44.22
N LEU A 567 -4.12 39.62 44.52
CA LEU A 567 -4.60 38.35 45.04
C LEU A 567 -4.49 38.33 46.57
N ASP A 568 -5.52 37.84 47.25
CA ASP A 568 -5.39 37.53 48.67
C ASP A 568 -4.60 36.22 48.86
N SER A 569 -4.00 36.06 50.05
CA SER A 569 -3.12 34.93 50.35
C SER A 569 -3.87 33.59 50.30
N SER A 570 -5.13 33.55 50.73
CA SER A 570 -5.96 32.33 50.72
C SER A 570 -6.29 31.85 49.30
N GLU A 571 -6.60 32.76 48.39
CA GLU A 571 -6.88 32.46 46.98
C GLU A 571 -5.61 32.00 46.27
N ALA A 572 -4.48 32.67 46.53
CA ALA A 572 -3.19 32.28 45.96
C ALA A 572 -2.75 30.88 46.43
N GLU A 573 -2.96 30.54 47.71
CA GLU A 573 -2.68 29.20 48.24
C GLU A 573 -3.59 28.13 47.61
N ASN A 574 -4.89 28.42 47.46
CA ASN A 574 -5.83 27.48 46.86
C ASN A 574 -5.49 27.17 45.38
N ILE A 575 -5.17 28.19 44.59
CA ILE A 575 -4.80 28.02 43.17
C ILE A 575 -3.47 27.26 43.05
N ASN A 576 -2.47 27.57 43.87
CA ASN A 576 -1.19 26.84 43.88
C ASN A 576 -1.38 25.36 44.24
N SER A 577 -2.25 25.05 45.20
CA SER A 577 -2.60 23.66 45.55
C SER A 577 -3.23 22.91 44.37
N GLN A 578 -4.14 23.56 43.64
CA GLN A 578 -4.76 22.98 42.44
C GLN A 578 -3.76 22.79 41.29
N ILE A 579 -2.85 23.74 41.08
CA ILE A 579 -1.74 23.60 40.12
C ILE A 579 -0.87 22.40 40.48
N GLN A 580 -0.49 22.26 41.75
CA GLN A 580 0.33 21.14 42.20
C GLN A 580 -0.39 19.81 42.01
N SER A 581 -1.68 19.73 42.36
CA SER A 581 -2.50 18.53 42.17
C SER A 581 -2.61 18.14 40.69
N LEU A 582 -2.80 19.12 39.78
CA LEU A 582 -2.84 18.85 38.35
C LEU A 582 -1.46 18.40 37.83
N ARG A 583 -0.36 19.04 38.27
CA ARG A 583 1.01 18.64 37.91
C ARG A 583 1.38 17.23 38.36
N GLU A 584 1.00 16.86 39.56
CA GLU A 584 1.23 15.50 40.06
C GLU A 584 0.48 14.49 39.19
N LEU A 585 -0.76 14.81 38.79
CA LEU A 585 -1.55 13.97 37.90
C LEU A 585 -0.94 13.86 36.50
N THR A 586 -0.49 14.98 35.91
CA THR A 586 0.17 14.97 34.58
C THR A 586 1.50 14.22 34.62
N THR A 587 2.26 14.36 35.70
CA THR A 587 3.54 13.64 35.90
C THR A 587 3.33 12.13 35.98
N LYS A 588 2.29 11.68 36.71
CA LYS A 588 1.92 10.25 36.78
C LYS A 588 1.54 9.69 35.43
N ALA A 589 0.70 10.40 34.68
CA ALA A 589 0.30 10.02 33.34
C ALA A 589 1.51 9.95 32.37
N GLN A 590 2.42 10.92 32.41
CA GLN A 590 3.67 10.92 31.63
C GLN A 590 4.63 9.79 32.05
N GLY A 591 4.56 9.36 33.32
CA GLY A 591 5.31 8.23 33.86
C GLY A 591 4.75 6.85 33.48
N GLY A 592 3.64 6.79 32.74
CA GLY A 592 3.01 5.55 32.29
C GLY A 592 2.02 4.94 33.28
N GLU A 593 1.56 5.70 34.29
CA GLU A 593 0.42 5.29 35.12
C GLU A 593 -0.90 5.43 34.33
N ASP A 594 -1.86 4.54 34.60
CA ASP A 594 -3.18 4.55 33.98
C ASP A 594 -4.03 5.71 34.52
N VAL A 595 -3.89 6.86 33.87
CA VAL A 595 -4.63 8.09 34.18
C VAL A 595 -5.53 8.42 33.00
N LYS A 596 -6.84 8.52 33.24
CA LYS A 596 -7.81 8.80 32.18
C LYS A 596 -7.81 10.27 31.81
N ALA A 597 -8.04 10.56 30.53
CA ALA A 597 -8.21 11.92 30.02
C ALA A 597 -9.32 12.68 30.79
N GLU A 598 -10.37 11.97 31.21
CA GLU A 598 -11.48 12.50 32.00
C GLU A 598 -11.02 13.06 33.36
N ASP A 599 -10.11 12.37 34.05
CA ASP A 599 -9.58 12.80 35.35
C ASP A 599 -8.73 14.07 35.22
N ILE A 600 -7.91 14.14 34.17
CA ILE A 600 -7.10 15.32 33.84
C ILE A 600 -8.02 16.49 33.48
N ASN A 601 -9.03 16.26 32.64
CA ASN A 601 -9.99 17.29 32.24
C ASN A 601 -10.84 17.80 33.41
N ALA A 602 -11.18 16.93 34.38
CA ALA A 602 -11.86 17.34 35.60
C ALA A 602 -10.97 18.27 36.44
N LYS A 603 -9.68 17.94 36.61
CA LYS A 603 -8.71 18.78 37.33
C LYS A 603 -8.40 20.09 36.61
N ILE A 604 -8.34 20.09 35.27
CA ILE A 604 -8.27 21.31 34.47
C ILE A 604 -9.48 22.20 34.77
N SER A 605 -10.69 21.63 34.74
CA SER A 605 -11.93 22.37 34.98
C SER A 605 -11.99 22.93 36.41
N GLU A 606 -11.52 22.16 37.39
CA GLU A 606 -11.41 22.58 38.79
C GLU A 606 -10.46 23.78 38.93
N LEU A 607 -9.27 23.71 38.34
CA LEU A 607 -8.26 24.77 38.36
C LEU A 607 -8.74 26.03 37.63
N GLN A 608 -9.39 25.88 36.47
CA GLN A 608 -9.98 27.00 35.73
C GLN A 608 -11.07 27.69 36.53
N THR A 609 -11.93 26.93 37.21
CA THR A 609 -12.99 27.46 38.08
C THR A 609 -12.39 28.19 39.28
N GLY A 610 -11.37 27.61 39.92
CA GLY A 610 -10.63 28.27 41.01
C GLY A 610 -9.92 29.56 40.59
N SER A 611 -9.63 29.71 39.29
CA SER A 611 -8.91 30.84 38.72
C SER A 611 -9.80 31.91 38.07
N LEU A 612 -11.14 31.83 38.21
CA LEU A 612 -12.08 32.78 37.58
C LEU A 612 -11.78 34.25 37.90
N LYS A 613 -11.39 34.55 39.15
CA LYS A 613 -11.06 35.92 39.60
C LYS A 613 -9.79 36.45 38.94
N LEU A 614 -8.80 35.60 38.66
CA LEU A 614 -7.61 35.95 37.87
C LEU A 614 -7.98 36.32 36.43
N PHE A 615 -8.89 35.56 35.82
CA PHE A 615 -9.40 35.88 34.48
C PHE A 615 -10.15 37.21 34.46
N GLU A 616 -10.95 37.53 35.50
CA GLU A 616 -11.58 38.85 35.61
C GLU A 616 -10.58 40.00 35.72
N LEU A 617 -9.51 39.84 36.50
CA LEU A 617 -8.44 40.84 36.64
C LEU A 617 -7.69 41.05 35.32
N ALA A 618 -7.34 39.95 34.65
CA ALA A 618 -6.74 39.99 33.32
C ALA A 618 -7.65 40.70 32.30
N TYR A 619 -8.95 40.39 32.31
CA TYR A 619 -9.93 41.00 31.41
C TYR A 619 -10.11 42.50 31.68
N LYS A 620 -10.17 42.92 32.95
CA LYS A 620 -10.22 44.34 33.34
C LYS A 620 -9.00 45.11 32.86
N LYS A 621 -7.81 44.51 32.92
CA LYS A 621 -6.56 45.11 32.42
C LYS A 621 -6.58 45.27 30.90
N VAL A 622 -6.96 44.24 30.15
CA VAL A 622 -7.07 44.30 28.68
C VAL A 622 -8.09 45.37 28.26
N ARG A 623 -9.24 45.44 28.94
CA ARG A 623 -10.26 46.46 28.68
C ARG A 623 -9.76 47.88 28.99
N PHE A 624 -8.95 48.05 30.04
CA PHE A 624 -8.28 49.32 30.33
C PHE A 624 -7.28 49.71 29.23
N VAL A 625 -6.49 48.76 28.73
CA VAL A 625 -5.52 49.00 27.63
C VAL A 625 -6.23 49.31 26.31
N VAL A 626 -7.35 48.69 25.98
CA VAL A 626 -8.11 48.98 24.75
C VAL A 626 -8.83 50.34 24.83
N ILE A 627 -9.40 50.69 25.99
CA ILE A 627 -10.12 51.96 26.19
C ILE A 627 -9.16 53.16 26.29
N PHE A 628 -7.98 53.00 26.88
CA PHE A 628 -6.99 54.09 27.02
C PHE A 628 -5.88 54.06 25.96
N GLY A 629 -5.60 52.93 25.31
CA GLY A 629 -4.62 52.81 24.23
C GLY A 629 -5.05 53.52 22.94
N TYR A 630 -6.36 53.65 22.68
CA TYR A 630 -6.90 54.50 21.61
C TYR A 630 -6.90 56.00 21.94
N LYS A 631 -6.46 56.40 23.15
CA LYS A 631 -6.31 57.81 23.55
C LYS A 631 -4.86 58.30 23.49
N ILE A 632 -3.93 57.45 23.06
CA ILE A 632 -2.53 57.80 22.83
C ILE A 632 -2.12 57.25 21.45
N SER A 633 -2.62 57.91 20.41
CA SER A 633 -2.10 57.85 19.03
C SER A 633 -2.40 59.17 18.34
#